data_AF-A0A9E2RIZ7-F1
#
_entry.id   AF-A0A9E2RIZ7-F1
#
_cell.length_a   1.000
_cell.length_b   1.000
_cell.length_c   1.000
_cell.angle_alpha   90.00
_cell.angle_beta   90.00
_cell.angle_gamma   90.00
#
_symmetry.space_group_name_H-M   'P 1'
#
loop_
_entity.id
_entity.type
_entity.pdbx_description
1 polymer ?
#
loop_
_entity_poly.entity_id
_entity_poly.type
_entity_poly.pdbx_seq_one_letter_code
_entity_poly.pdbx_strand_id
1 'polypeptide(L)'
;ALELHPSTAVPGATLSIGGKGFGAFRSVQVNRVTVGGFPALIQRWESDLIEVKVPFQAQSGPVEIMAGKKKMSAGTLTVVQPTITAVTPAEIEPGHAVEITGAHFGATAGPRDPNTMFGVNDVMIGGVIVRPRRWKDNIIEVEVPTNAASGDVVVRLASSDPLPDGSCCAPVQYKVSNAVPLKVIPSIRVDPVSGPVGTKVVLFGQGFGAAKGAGDKVTFGGHLATVAQWSDSAIVAHLPMDAETGPVVLTVQGRERTVGTFTVHIPKVIALTPPAAPIGTLLRISGEHFGFYSESGATPYAFTDFNTGENRVDIGGVRAVIYRWQDDRIDVWVPFSAKSGPVVIYRGATMPNSDGSCCATKEILETEAGVFTLVTPTIDSYSPQSGGLDDLITIKGSGFGSFLKTAEHANLGLNQGVYKRREDMELGDNVSRTEVLFSNVAAQVMSWTDTEIVVRVPHRNLYGVGKRNEFFNELATGPLIVRRGSWDVQPDGTCCTPKKWLTLEAGTFTIEAKGMPDQSFFNNNRLDSNTNQ
;
A
#
# COMPACT_ATOMS: atom_id res chain seq x y z
N ALA A 1 -48.71 -34.44 39.96
CA ALA A 1 -47.60 -35.31 39.58
C ALA A 1 -46.32 -34.49 39.62
N LEU A 2 -45.14 -35.12 39.58
CA LEU A 2 -43.89 -34.40 39.36
C LEU A 2 -43.62 -34.33 37.86
N GLU A 3 -43.11 -33.19 37.40
CA GLU A 3 -42.76 -32.96 36.00
C GLU A 3 -41.27 -32.64 35.93
N LEU A 4 -40.53 -33.44 35.15
CA LEU A 4 -39.10 -33.26 34.89
C LEU A 4 -38.90 -32.64 33.52
N HIS A 5 -38.21 -31.50 33.47
CA HIS A 5 -37.85 -30.84 32.21
C HIS A 5 -36.40 -30.35 32.21
N PRO A 6 -35.61 -30.65 31.16
CA PRO A 6 -35.89 -31.61 30.10
C PRO A 6 -35.69 -33.07 30.56
N SER A 7 -36.24 -34.04 29.80
CA SER A 7 -36.03 -35.49 30.02
C SER A 7 -34.74 -36.03 29.37
N THR A 8 -34.06 -35.20 28.58
CA THR A 8 -32.75 -35.48 27.97
C THR A 8 -31.85 -34.28 28.20
N ALA A 9 -30.65 -34.49 28.73
CA ALA A 9 -29.74 -33.40 29.06
C ALA A 9 -28.27 -33.82 29.05
N VAL A 10 -27.38 -32.84 28.92
CA VAL A 10 -25.93 -33.01 29.04
C VAL A 10 -25.44 -32.71 30.45
N PRO A 11 -24.27 -33.22 30.86
CA PRO A 11 -23.59 -32.75 32.08
C PRO A 11 -23.49 -31.22 32.11
N GLY A 12 -23.78 -30.61 33.27
CA GLY A 12 -23.77 -29.17 33.47
C GLY A 12 -25.05 -28.44 33.03
N ALA A 13 -25.98 -29.11 32.34
CA ALA A 13 -27.30 -28.55 32.04
C ALA A 13 -28.12 -28.35 33.32
N THR A 14 -29.05 -27.39 33.29
CA THR A 14 -30.02 -27.19 34.38
C THR A 14 -31.25 -28.08 34.12
N LEU A 15 -31.64 -28.86 35.11
CA LEU A 15 -32.90 -29.60 35.17
C LEU A 15 -33.86 -28.86 36.08
N SER A 16 -35.10 -28.67 35.63
CA SER A 16 -36.19 -28.12 36.41
C SER A 16 -37.17 -29.24 36.75
N ILE A 17 -37.53 -29.36 38.03
CA ILE A 17 -38.48 -30.33 38.53
C ILE A 17 -39.65 -29.57 39.16
N GLY A 18 -40.78 -29.56 38.46
CA GLY A 18 -42.03 -28.94 38.90
C GLY A 18 -42.87 -29.93 39.72
N GLY A 19 -43.54 -29.44 40.76
CA GLY A 19 -44.37 -30.30 41.59
C GLY A 19 -44.97 -29.62 42.81
N LYS A 20 -45.41 -30.43 43.77
CA LYS A 20 -45.84 -29.94 45.10
C LYS A 20 -45.28 -30.87 46.16
N GLY A 21 -45.10 -30.32 47.37
CA GLY A 21 -44.71 -31.11 48.54
C GLY A 21 -43.22 -31.38 48.64
N PHE A 22 -42.40 -30.49 48.09
CA PHE A 22 -40.95 -30.45 48.29
C PHE A 22 -40.56 -29.88 49.66
N GLY A 23 -41.42 -29.04 50.24
CA GLY A 23 -41.18 -28.38 51.53
C GLY A 23 -40.04 -27.36 51.47
N ALA A 24 -39.67 -26.80 52.62
CA ALA A 24 -38.57 -25.84 52.73
C ALA A 24 -37.20 -26.55 52.65
N PHE A 25 -36.25 -25.90 51.99
CA PHE A 25 -34.85 -26.32 52.03
C PHE A 25 -34.28 -26.13 53.44
N ARG A 26 -33.58 -27.15 53.95
CA ARG A 26 -32.91 -27.10 55.26
C ARG A 26 -31.40 -27.22 55.11
N SER A 27 -30.95 -28.26 54.43
CA SER A 27 -29.54 -28.48 54.11
C SER A 27 -29.38 -29.52 53.01
N VAL A 28 -28.21 -29.58 52.38
CA VAL A 28 -27.83 -30.60 51.38
C VAL A 28 -27.79 -32.03 51.92
N GLN A 29 -27.85 -32.20 53.25
CA GLN A 29 -27.94 -33.51 53.90
C GLN A 29 -29.39 -34.02 53.96
N VAL A 30 -30.34 -33.09 54.10
CA VAL A 30 -31.77 -33.36 54.26
C VAL A 30 -32.52 -33.25 52.93
N ASN A 31 -32.08 -32.34 52.06
CA ASN A 31 -32.63 -32.07 50.76
C ASN A 31 -31.60 -32.49 49.71
N ARG A 32 -31.90 -33.56 48.96
CA ARG A 32 -31.00 -34.10 47.94
C ARG A 32 -31.76 -34.39 46.66
N VAL A 33 -31.09 -34.20 45.54
CA VAL A 33 -31.54 -34.70 44.24
C VAL A 33 -30.44 -35.59 43.70
N THR A 34 -30.80 -36.76 43.18
CA THR A 34 -29.86 -37.66 42.52
C THR A 34 -30.32 -37.96 41.11
N VAL A 35 -29.37 -38.00 40.17
CA VAL A 35 -29.58 -38.37 38.77
C VAL A 35 -28.85 -39.69 38.51
N GLY A 36 -29.59 -40.78 38.30
CA GLY A 36 -28.98 -42.10 38.10
C GLY A 36 -28.14 -42.56 39.29
N GLY A 37 -28.50 -42.12 40.51
CA GLY A 37 -27.76 -42.40 41.75
C GLY A 37 -26.64 -41.40 42.08
N PHE A 38 -26.27 -40.49 41.17
CA PHE A 38 -25.25 -39.47 41.43
C PHE A 38 -25.88 -38.20 42.01
N PRO A 39 -25.31 -37.60 43.08
CA PRO A 39 -25.85 -36.38 43.68
C PRO A 39 -25.73 -35.21 42.71
N ALA A 40 -26.85 -34.53 42.47
CA ALA A 40 -26.93 -33.34 41.63
C ALA A 40 -26.80 -32.08 42.48
N LEU A 41 -26.17 -31.04 41.93
CA LEU A 41 -26.03 -29.79 42.65
C LEU A 41 -27.34 -28.99 42.59
N ILE A 42 -27.90 -28.65 43.75
CA ILE A 42 -29.11 -27.84 43.86
C ILE A 42 -28.76 -26.37 43.61
N GLN A 43 -29.37 -25.77 42.60
CA GLN A 43 -29.30 -24.34 42.31
C GLN A 43 -30.42 -23.57 43.00
N ARG A 44 -31.62 -24.18 43.05
CA ARG A 44 -32.82 -23.57 43.61
C ARG A 44 -33.72 -24.65 44.20
N TRP A 45 -34.30 -24.37 45.36
CA TRP A 45 -35.26 -25.25 46.01
C TRP A 45 -36.41 -24.44 46.60
N GLU A 46 -37.58 -24.61 46.02
CA GLU A 46 -38.84 -23.99 46.44
C GLU A 46 -39.89 -25.07 46.74
N SER A 47 -41.05 -24.67 47.24
CA SER A 47 -42.11 -25.62 47.60
C SER A 47 -42.69 -26.40 46.42
N ASP A 48 -42.53 -25.86 45.22
CA ASP A 48 -43.13 -26.29 43.96
C ASP A 48 -42.17 -26.34 42.76
N LEU A 49 -40.93 -25.86 42.91
CA LEU A 49 -39.88 -25.93 41.89
C LEU A 49 -38.52 -26.30 42.51
N ILE A 50 -37.81 -27.24 41.88
CA ILE A 50 -36.41 -27.53 42.18
C ILE A 50 -35.60 -27.39 40.89
N GLU A 51 -34.50 -26.65 40.94
CA GLU A 51 -33.53 -26.56 39.84
C GLU A 51 -32.20 -27.14 40.28
N VAL A 52 -31.66 -28.06 39.49
CA VAL A 52 -30.38 -28.73 39.75
C VAL A 52 -29.49 -28.74 38.52
N LYS A 53 -28.18 -28.82 38.72
CA LYS A 53 -27.21 -29.08 37.64
C LYS A 53 -27.00 -30.57 37.48
N VAL A 54 -27.00 -31.06 36.23
CA VAL A 54 -26.64 -32.44 35.91
C VAL A 54 -25.17 -32.67 36.30
N PRO A 55 -24.87 -33.60 37.22
CA PRO A 55 -23.49 -33.86 37.64
C PRO A 55 -22.62 -34.36 36.48
N PHE A 56 -21.31 -34.14 36.57
CA PHE A 56 -20.33 -34.61 35.58
C PHE A 56 -20.35 -36.13 35.43
N GLN A 57 -20.44 -36.85 36.54
CA GLN A 57 -20.47 -38.32 36.57
C GLN A 57 -21.88 -38.92 36.36
N ALA A 58 -22.90 -38.10 36.11
CA ALA A 58 -24.27 -38.56 35.95
C ALA A 58 -24.39 -39.63 34.85
N GLN A 59 -25.17 -40.67 35.13
CA GLN A 59 -25.62 -41.65 34.14
C GLN A 59 -27.12 -41.52 33.90
N SER A 60 -27.58 -41.99 32.74
CA SER A 60 -29.02 -42.09 32.45
C SER A 60 -29.69 -42.95 33.51
N GLY A 61 -30.81 -42.47 34.05
CA GLY A 61 -31.46 -43.14 35.17
C GLY A 61 -32.53 -42.29 35.85
N PRO A 62 -33.13 -42.79 36.94
CA PRO A 62 -34.17 -42.08 37.65
C PRO A 62 -33.65 -40.79 38.27
N VAL A 63 -34.47 -39.75 38.23
CA VAL A 63 -34.27 -38.51 38.99
C VAL A 63 -35.04 -38.62 40.29
N GLU A 64 -34.32 -38.84 41.38
CA GLU A 64 -34.91 -39.03 42.71
C GLU A 64 -34.67 -37.81 43.59
N ILE A 65 -35.71 -37.43 44.32
CA ILE A 65 -35.70 -36.29 45.25
C ILE A 65 -35.91 -36.83 46.66
N MET A 66 -35.04 -36.41 47.57
CA MET A 66 -35.17 -36.64 49.00
C MET A 66 -35.48 -35.30 49.68
N ALA A 67 -36.67 -35.18 50.25
CA ALA A 67 -37.13 -34.02 51.02
C ALA A 67 -37.34 -34.46 52.48
N GLY A 68 -36.27 -34.42 53.27
CA GLY A 68 -36.26 -35.02 54.60
C GLY A 68 -36.36 -36.54 54.52
N LYS A 69 -37.41 -37.13 55.11
CA LYS A 69 -37.67 -38.58 55.04
C LYS A 69 -38.46 -38.99 53.81
N LYS A 70 -38.99 -38.04 53.05
CA LYS A 70 -39.86 -38.31 51.91
C LYS A 70 -39.02 -38.49 50.65
N LYS A 71 -39.08 -39.69 50.05
CA LYS A 71 -38.50 -40.00 48.75
C LYS A 71 -39.55 -39.82 47.66
N MET A 72 -39.21 -39.11 46.60
CA MET A 72 -40.06 -38.84 45.44
C MET A 72 -39.27 -39.12 44.16
N SER A 73 -39.93 -39.54 43.09
CA SER A 73 -39.31 -39.76 41.78
C SER A 73 -39.95 -38.85 40.75
N ALA A 74 -39.13 -38.10 40.02
CA ALA A 74 -39.55 -37.14 39.01
C ALA A 74 -39.58 -37.71 37.58
N GLY A 75 -39.23 -38.99 37.41
CA GLY A 75 -39.09 -39.65 36.11
C GLY A 75 -37.66 -40.09 35.83
N THR A 76 -37.35 -40.35 34.57
CA THR A 76 -36.03 -40.81 34.10
C THR A 76 -35.39 -39.73 33.22
N LEU A 77 -34.11 -39.44 33.48
CA LEU A 77 -33.30 -38.58 32.63
C LEU A 77 -32.41 -39.43 31.72
N THR A 78 -32.33 -39.06 30.45
CA THR A 78 -31.33 -39.58 29.51
C THR A 78 -30.15 -38.61 29.47
N VAL A 79 -28.99 -39.04 29.97
CA VAL A 79 -27.75 -38.25 29.90
C VAL A 79 -27.10 -38.48 28.55
N VAL A 80 -26.97 -37.43 27.77
CA VAL A 80 -26.37 -37.42 26.42
C VAL A 80 -25.01 -36.73 26.44
N GLN A 81 -24.24 -36.93 25.37
CA GLN A 81 -22.92 -36.32 25.19
C GLN A 81 -22.93 -35.37 23.99
N PRO A 82 -22.15 -34.27 24.04
CA PRO A 82 -22.03 -33.36 22.92
C PRO A 82 -21.42 -34.10 21.72
N THR A 83 -22.02 -33.94 20.54
CA THR A 83 -21.53 -34.58 19.31
C THR A 83 -21.45 -33.55 18.20
N ILE A 84 -20.29 -33.42 17.58
CA ILE A 84 -20.06 -32.59 16.40
C ILE A 84 -20.37 -33.42 15.16
N THR A 85 -21.27 -32.93 14.33
CA THR A 85 -21.61 -33.51 13.03
C THR A 85 -20.70 -32.96 11.92
N ALA A 86 -20.49 -31.65 11.89
CA ALA A 86 -19.64 -31.01 10.89
C ALA A 86 -19.03 -29.69 11.39
N VAL A 87 -17.87 -29.35 10.82
CA VAL A 87 -17.17 -28.07 10.99
C VAL A 87 -17.06 -27.45 9.60
N THR A 88 -17.71 -26.31 9.40
CA THR A 88 -17.86 -25.68 8.07
C THR A 88 -17.39 -24.23 8.10
N PRO A 89 -16.41 -23.84 7.26
CA PRO A 89 -15.63 -24.70 6.35
C PRO A 89 -14.60 -25.58 7.09
N ALA A 90 -14.21 -26.71 6.49
CA ALA A 90 -13.21 -27.63 7.03
C ALA A 90 -11.75 -27.17 6.76
N GLU A 91 -11.57 -26.19 5.88
CA GLU A 91 -10.30 -25.50 5.63
C GLU A 91 -10.54 -23.99 5.68
N ILE A 92 -9.74 -23.26 6.46
CA ILE A 92 -10.01 -21.84 6.75
C ILE A 92 -8.75 -21.04 7.08
N GLU A 93 -8.76 -19.75 6.78
CA GLU A 93 -7.75 -18.80 7.24
C GLU A 93 -8.04 -18.32 8.66
N PRO A 94 -7.00 -17.97 9.45
CA PRO A 94 -7.22 -17.29 10.73
C PRO A 94 -8.02 -15.99 10.59
N GLY A 95 -8.75 -15.60 11.63
CA GLY A 95 -9.61 -14.42 11.68
C GLY A 95 -11.01 -14.62 11.06
N HIS A 96 -11.27 -15.75 10.43
CA HIS A 96 -12.58 -16.07 9.87
C HIS A 96 -13.41 -16.95 10.83
N ALA A 97 -14.73 -16.87 10.67
CA ALA A 97 -15.66 -17.64 11.46
C ALA A 97 -15.84 -19.06 10.89
N VAL A 98 -15.90 -20.04 11.78
CA VAL A 98 -16.26 -21.42 11.47
C VAL A 98 -17.53 -21.79 12.21
N GLU A 99 -18.43 -22.47 11.51
CA GLU A 99 -19.67 -23.00 12.05
C GLU A 99 -19.48 -24.46 12.45
N ILE A 100 -19.81 -24.77 13.70
CA ILE A 100 -19.76 -26.11 14.26
C ILE A 100 -21.21 -26.56 14.44
N THR A 101 -21.64 -27.54 13.65
CA THR A 101 -22.98 -28.12 13.73
C THR A 101 -22.93 -29.46 14.43
N GLY A 102 -23.98 -29.78 15.19
CA GLY A 102 -24.02 -31.00 15.97
C GLY A 102 -25.28 -31.12 16.80
N ALA A 103 -25.18 -31.87 17.89
CA ALA A 103 -26.25 -32.06 18.85
C ALA A 103 -25.71 -31.99 20.28
N HIS A 104 -26.59 -31.58 21.19
CA HIS A 104 -26.35 -31.63 22.63
C HIS A 104 -25.18 -30.75 23.08
N PHE A 105 -25.04 -29.55 22.51
CA PHE A 105 -24.09 -28.55 22.99
C PHE A 105 -24.61 -27.77 24.21
N GLY A 106 -25.88 -27.95 24.57
CA GLY A 106 -26.55 -27.15 25.59
C GLY A 106 -26.98 -25.78 25.08
N ALA A 107 -27.92 -25.16 25.79
CA ALA A 107 -28.55 -23.91 25.35
C ALA A 107 -27.64 -22.66 25.44
N THR A 108 -26.56 -22.72 26.21
CA THR A 108 -25.69 -21.57 26.47
C THR A 108 -24.25 -22.00 26.71
N ALA A 109 -23.30 -21.12 26.36
CA ALA A 109 -21.89 -21.27 26.73
C ALA A 109 -21.64 -20.99 28.23
N GLY A 110 -22.61 -20.38 28.93
CA GLY A 110 -22.45 -19.93 30.31
C GLY A 110 -21.94 -18.48 30.41
N PRO A 111 -21.59 -18.01 31.62
CA PRO A 111 -21.14 -16.64 31.85
C PRO A 111 -19.79 -16.35 31.18
N ARG A 112 -19.42 -15.07 31.10
CA ARG A 112 -18.17 -14.67 30.44
C ARG A 112 -16.91 -14.97 31.26
N ASP A 113 -17.05 -15.14 32.56
CA ASP A 113 -15.96 -15.36 33.51
C ASP A 113 -15.67 -16.86 33.68
N PRO A 114 -14.47 -17.35 33.32
CA PRO A 114 -14.11 -18.76 33.46
C PRO A 114 -14.02 -19.22 34.93
N ASN A 115 -13.89 -18.29 35.89
CA ASN A 115 -13.83 -18.60 37.32
C ASN A 115 -15.21 -18.72 37.97
N THR A 116 -16.29 -18.74 37.18
CA THR A 116 -17.61 -19.01 37.73
C THR A 116 -17.67 -20.41 38.32
N MET A 117 -18.46 -20.53 39.39
CA MET A 117 -18.58 -21.75 40.21
C MET A 117 -18.96 -23.02 39.43
N PHE A 118 -19.52 -22.87 38.22
CA PHE A 118 -19.98 -23.96 37.36
C PHE A 118 -19.15 -24.14 36.09
N GLY A 119 -18.14 -23.29 35.89
CA GLY A 119 -17.36 -23.21 34.66
C GLY A 119 -18.15 -22.65 33.48
N VAL A 120 -17.47 -22.62 32.34
CA VAL A 120 -17.96 -22.07 31.07
C VAL A 120 -17.72 -23.13 30.00
N ASN A 121 -18.73 -23.40 29.18
CA ASN A 121 -18.58 -24.26 28.02
C ASN A 121 -17.75 -23.55 26.97
N ASP A 122 -16.85 -24.27 26.32
CA ASP A 122 -15.97 -23.69 25.33
C ASP A 122 -15.74 -24.65 24.15
N VAL A 123 -15.01 -24.13 23.17
CA VAL A 123 -14.54 -24.89 22.02
C VAL A 123 -13.02 -24.84 22.06
N MET A 124 -12.36 -25.94 21.72
CA MET A 124 -10.93 -25.94 21.44
C MET A 124 -10.71 -26.18 19.95
N ILE A 125 -9.78 -25.43 19.36
CA ILE A 125 -9.29 -25.61 17.99
C ILE A 125 -7.78 -25.81 18.06
N GLY A 126 -7.29 -26.97 17.63
CA GLY A 126 -5.85 -27.24 17.58
C GLY A 126 -5.16 -27.08 18.94
N GLY A 127 -5.86 -27.44 20.03
CA GLY A 127 -5.35 -27.30 21.40
C GLY A 127 -5.53 -25.92 22.03
N VAL A 128 -6.03 -24.93 21.29
CA VAL A 128 -6.27 -23.56 21.79
C VAL A 128 -7.75 -23.39 22.14
N ILE A 129 -8.03 -22.87 23.34
CA ILE A 129 -9.40 -22.53 23.75
C ILE A 129 -9.85 -21.30 22.97
N VAL A 130 -10.97 -21.42 22.27
CA VAL A 130 -11.59 -20.36 21.49
C VAL A 130 -12.92 -19.96 22.08
N ARG A 131 -13.18 -18.66 22.05
CA ARG A 131 -14.42 -18.10 22.59
C ARG A 131 -15.51 -18.16 21.52
N PRO A 132 -16.68 -18.74 21.82
CA PRO A 132 -17.81 -18.73 20.89
C PRO A 132 -18.38 -17.32 20.73
N ARG A 133 -18.65 -16.93 19.48
CA ARG A 133 -19.42 -15.75 19.12
C ARG A 133 -20.91 -16.00 19.31
N ARG A 134 -21.35 -17.21 18.97
CA ARG A 134 -22.75 -17.67 19.10
C ARG A 134 -22.78 -19.10 19.61
N TRP A 135 -23.77 -19.40 20.45
CA TRP A 135 -23.97 -20.73 21.00
C TRP A 135 -25.45 -21.10 21.01
N LYS A 136 -25.76 -22.30 20.55
CA LYS A 136 -27.04 -23.00 20.68
C LYS A 136 -26.76 -24.50 20.82
N ASP A 137 -27.80 -25.26 21.13
CA ASP A 137 -27.67 -26.70 21.36
C ASP A 137 -27.16 -27.50 20.14
N ASN A 138 -27.39 -27.00 18.92
CA ASN A 138 -27.04 -27.68 17.68
C ASN A 138 -26.07 -26.91 16.77
N ILE A 139 -25.70 -25.69 17.16
CA ILE A 139 -24.83 -24.83 16.36
C ILE A 139 -24.00 -23.91 17.25
N ILE A 140 -22.71 -23.84 16.97
CA ILE A 140 -21.75 -22.93 17.61
C ILE A 140 -21.00 -22.20 16.50
N GLU A 141 -20.88 -20.88 16.62
CA GLU A 141 -20.05 -20.08 15.72
C GLU A 141 -18.84 -19.56 16.51
N VAL A 142 -17.63 -19.84 16.04
CA VAL A 142 -16.36 -19.40 16.65
C VAL A 142 -15.49 -18.73 15.59
N GLU A 143 -14.65 -17.81 16.01
CA GLU A 143 -13.61 -17.23 15.14
C GLU A 143 -12.29 -17.96 15.36
N VAL A 144 -11.62 -18.35 14.28
CA VAL A 144 -10.32 -19.01 14.35
C VAL A 144 -9.25 -17.98 14.74
N PRO A 145 -8.54 -18.15 15.87
CA PRO A 145 -7.57 -17.16 16.32
C PRO A 145 -6.33 -17.16 15.42
N THR A 146 -5.62 -16.03 15.38
CA THR A 146 -4.44 -15.83 14.52
C THR A 146 -3.28 -16.79 14.81
N ASN A 147 -3.23 -17.36 16.02
CA ASN A 147 -2.24 -18.34 16.45
C ASN A 147 -2.74 -19.80 16.40
N ALA A 148 -3.93 -20.06 15.85
CA ALA A 148 -4.40 -21.43 15.68
C ALA A 148 -3.55 -22.18 14.65
N ALA A 149 -3.09 -23.37 15.02
CA ALA A 149 -2.56 -24.34 14.08
C ALA A 149 -3.69 -25.26 13.57
N SER A 150 -3.42 -25.97 12.47
CA SER A 150 -4.29 -27.08 12.05
C SER A 150 -4.39 -28.12 13.17
N GLY A 151 -5.58 -28.65 13.40
CA GLY A 151 -5.82 -29.66 14.43
C GLY A 151 -7.31 -29.89 14.69
N ASP A 152 -7.59 -30.64 15.73
CA ASP A 152 -8.95 -31.06 16.04
C ASP A 152 -9.77 -29.94 16.69
N VAL A 153 -11.05 -29.90 16.31
CA VAL A 153 -12.10 -29.12 16.95
C VAL A 153 -12.85 -30.02 17.91
N VAL A 154 -12.98 -29.59 19.16
CA VAL A 154 -13.79 -30.25 20.20
C VAL A 154 -14.63 -29.22 20.95
N VAL A 155 -15.85 -29.63 21.31
CA VAL A 155 -16.74 -28.87 22.22
C VAL A 155 -16.58 -29.45 23.62
N ARG A 156 -16.38 -28.58 24.62
CA ARG A 156 -16.23 -28.98 26.01
C ARG A 156 -17.35 -28.37 26.86
N LEU A 157 -18.11 -29.24 27.50
CA LEU A 157 -19.18 -28.84 28.40
C LEU A 157 -18.71 -28.90 29.84
N ALA A 158 -18.71 -27.75 30.51
CA ALA A 158 -18.34 -27.61 31.90
C ALA A 158 -19.43 -28.18 32.81
N SER A 159 -19.01 -29.01 33.77
CA SER A 159 -19.85 -29.47 34.85
C SER A 159 -19.04 -29.62 36.13
N SER A 160 -19.72 -29.56 37.26
CA SER A 160 -19.11 -29.79 38.57
C SER A 160 -20.00 -30.71 39.38
N ASP A 161 -19.38 -31.69 40.01
CA ASP A 161 -20.05 -32.54 41.00
C ASP A 161 -20.10 -31.82 42.37
N PRO A 162 -21.12 -32.11 43.20
CA PRO A 162 -21.09 -31.75 44.61
C PRO A 162 -19.92 -32.45 45.34
N LEU A 163 -19.45 -31.83 46.42
CA LEU A 163 -18.50 -32.47 47.34
C LEU A 163 -19.17 -33.67 48.05
N PRO A 164 -18.40 -34.61 48.66
CA PRO A 164 -18.97 -35.78 49.33
C PRO A 164 -19.98 -35.47 50.45
N ASP A 165 -19.90 -34.28 51.05
CA ASP A 165 -20.84 -33.76 52.03
C ASP A 165 -22.07 -33.07 51.40
N GLY A 166 -22.23 -33.14 50.08
CA GLY A 166 -23.29 -32.51 49.31
C GLY A 166 -23.13 -30.99 49.13
N SER A 167 -22.08 -30.38 49.66
CA SER A 167 -21.82 -28.96 49.49
C SER A 167 -21.26 -28.66 48.09
N CYS A 168 -21.32 -27.39 47.68
CA CYS A 168 -20.74 -26.93 46.43
C CYS A 168 -19.27 -26.55 46.62
N CYS A 169 -18.36 -26.82 45.70
CA CYS A 169 -18.44 -27.69 44.52
C CYS A 169 -17.04 -28.28 44.30
N ALA A 170 -16.96 -29.47 43.70
CA ALA A 170 -15.68 -30.00 43.22
C ALA A 170 -15.08 -29.08 42.13
N PRO A 171 -13.79 -29.23 41.77
CA PRO A 171 -13.23 -28.52 40.63
C PRO A 171 -14.02 -28.81 39.35
N VAL A 172 -14.20 -27.78 38.50
CA VAL A 172 -14.89 -27.91 37.21
C VAL A 172 -14.19 -28.95 36.34
N GLN A 173 -14.99 -29.83 35.75
CA GLN A 173 -14.58 -30.85 34.79
C GLN A 173 -15.30 -30.65 33.46
N TYR A 174 -14.74 -31.22 32.39
CA TYR A 174 -15.22 -31.01 31.03
C TYR A 174 -15.63 -32.30 30.37
N LYS A 175 -16.87 -32.36 29.89
CA LYS A 175 -17.32 -33.43 29.00
C LYS A 175 -16.99 -33.02 27.57
N VAL A 176 -16.09 -33.77 26.93
CA VAL A 176 -15.56 -33.46 25.60
C VAL A 176 -16.33 -34.22 24.53
N SER A 177 -16.64 -33.57 23.41
CA SER A 177 -17.24 -34.19 22.23
C SER A 177 -16.28 -35.11 21.47
N ASN A 178 -16.73 -35.71 20.37
CA ASN A 178 -15.83 -36.21 19.34
C ASN A 178 -14.96 -35.09 18.76
N ALA A 179 -13.81 -35.47 18.20
CA ALA A 179 -12.89 -34.59 17.49
C ALA A 179 -13.23 -34.54 16.00
N VAL A 180 -13.24 -33.34 15.42
CA VAL A 180 -13.39 -33.13 13.98
C VAL A 180 -12.21 -32.28 13.48
N PRO A 181 -11.45 -32.72 12.46
CA PRO A 181 -10.27 -32.01 12.01
C PRO A 181 -10.64 -30.68 11.32
N LEU A 182 -9.88 -29.63 11.62
CA LEU A 182 -9.91 -28.34 10.93
C LEU A 182 -8.52 -28.00 10.40
N LYS A 183 -8.43 -27.72 9.10
CA LYS A 183 -7.19 -27.29 8.46
C LYS A 183 -7.10 -25.77 8.44
N VAL A 184 -6.16 -25.22 9.19
CA VAL A 184 -5.86 -23.79 9.19
C VAL A 184 -4.80 -23.52 8.12
N ILE A 185 -5.12 -22.67 7.16
CA ILE A 185 -4.20 -22.30 6.07
C ILE A 185 -3.62 -20.90 6.27
N PRO A 186 -2.37 -20.65 5.83
CA PRO A 186 -1.76 -19.32 5.90
C PRO A 186 -2.59 -18.28 5.14
N SER A 187 -2.76 -17.09 5.71
CA SER A 187 -3.38 -15.96 5.01
C SER A 187 -2.46 -15.44 3.89
N ILE A 188 -3.06 -14.95 2.81
CA ILE A 188 -2.34 -14.37 1.68
C ILE A 188 -2.83 -12.94 1.48
N ARG A 189 -1.90 -11.98 1.51
CA ARG A 189 -2.21 -10.57 1.24
C ARG A 189 -1.77 -10.21 -0.18
N VAL A 190 -2.69 -9.66 -0.96
CA VAL A 190 -2.41 -9.11 -2.30
C VAL A 190 -2.20 -7.59 -2.19
N ASP A 191 -1.14 -7.07 -2.80
CA ASP A 191 -0.82 -5.63 -2.77
C ASP A 191 -0.11 -5.18 -4.06
N PRO A 192 -0.59 -4.14 -4.77
CA PRO A 192 -1.88 -3.47 -4.57
C PRO A 192 -3.05 -4.36 -5.00
N VAL A 193 -4.27 -3.96 -4.62
CA VAL A 193 -5.53 -4.61 -5.04
C VAL A 193 -6.20 -3.92 -6.24
N SER A 194 -5.57 -2.89 -6.79
CA SER A 194 -6.03 -2.22 -8.00
C SER A 194 -4.89 -1.55 -8.76
N GLY A 195 -5.13 -1.29 -10.04
CA GLY A 195 -4.18 -0.61 -10.91
C GLY A 195 -4.45 -0.86 -12.40
N PRO A 196 -3.83 -0.09 -13.29
CA PRO A 196 -3.88 -0.35 -14.73
C PRO A 196 -3.02 -1.54 -15.16
N VAL A 197 -3.17 -2.00 -16.41
CA VAL A 197 -2.34 -3.06 -17.01
C VAL A 197 -0.84 -2.83 -16.79
N GLY A 198 -0.07 -3.91 -16.66
CA GLY A 198 1.36 -3.86 -16.33
C GLY A 198 1.68 -3.55 -14.85
N THR A 199 0.67 -3.29 -14.01
CA THR A 199 0.86 -3.10 -12.56
C THR A 199 1.55 -4.30 -11.94
N LYS A 200 2.57 -4.04 -11.13
CA LYS A 200 3.25 -5.05 -10.30
C LYS A 200 2.39 -5.34 -9.08
N VAL A 201 2.02 -6.60 -8.92
CA VAL A 201 1.22 -7.11 -7.81
C VAL A 201 2.05 -8.12 -7.02
N VAL A 202 2.11 -7.95 -5.70
CA VAL A 202 2.82 -8.84 -4.80
C VAL A 202 1.83 -9.59 -3.93
N LEU A 203 1.93 -10.91 -3.92
CA LEU A 203 1.21 -11.80 -3.03
C LEU A 203 2.16 -12.17 -1.88
N PHE A 204 1.87 -11.67 -0.68
CA PHE A 204 2.61 -11.97 0.53
C PHE A 204 1.93 -13.12 1.29
N GLY A 205 2.70 -14.11 1.71
CA GLY A 205 2.18 -15.28 2.43
C GLY A 205 3.28 -16.18 2.95
N GLN A 206 2.99 -17.47 3.09
CA GLN A 206 3.93 -18.54 3.46
C GLN A 206 3.49 -19.84 2.77
N GLY A 207 4.44 -20.76 2.56
CA GLY A 207 4.15 -22.08 2.00
C GLY A 207 3.86 -22.08 0.50
N PHE A 208 4.35 -21.08 -0.24
CA PHE A 208 4.31 -21.09 -1.70
C PHE A 208 5.36 -22.02 -2.31
N GLY A 209 6.35 -22.46 -1.53
CA GLY A 209 7.51 -23.22 -2.01
C GLY A 209 8.67 -22.33 -2.45
N ALA A 210 9.89 -22.87 -2.41
CA ALA A 210 11.12 -22.12 -2.65
C ALA A 210 11.24 -21.57 -4.09
N ALA A 211 10.54 -22.18 -5.06
CA ALA A 211 10.52 -21.77 -6.46
C ALA A 211 9.18 -22.17 -7.09
N LYS A 212 8.85 -21.52 -8.22
CA LYS A 212 7.66 -21.82 -9.00
C LYS A 212 7.72 -23.23 -9.58
N GLY A 213 6.76 -24.08 -9.24
CA GLY A 213 6.61 -25.42 -9.78
C GLY A 213 5.94 -25.45 -11.15
N ALA A 214 5.94 -26.64 -11.76
CA ALA A 214 5.19 -26.89 -12.99
C ALA A 214 3.67 -26.80 -12.72
N GLY A 215 2.96 -25.97 -13.48
CA GLY A 215 1.52 -25.74 -13.30
C GLY A 215 1.15 -24.68 -12.26
N ASP A 216 2.11 -24.18 -11.49
CA ASP A 216 1.88 -23.05 -10.58
C ASP A 216 1.66 -21.77 -11.37
N LYS A 217 0.62 -21.01 -11.03
CA LYS A 217 0.21 -19.82 -11.78
C LYS A 217 -0.57 -18.84 -10.90
N VAL A 218 -0.59 -17.59 -11.35
CA VAL A 218 -1.46 -16.53 -10.82
C VAL A 218 -2.36 -16.08 -11.96
N THR A 219 -3.66 -15.92 -11.69
CA THR A 219 -4.59 -15.33 -12.66
C THR A 219 -5.33 -14.14 -12.07
N PHE A 220 -5.64 -13.16 -12.92
CA PHE A 220 -6.45 -11.98 -12.60
C PHE A 220 -7.70 -12.01 -13.47
N GLY A 221 -8.87 -12.15 -12.86
CA GLY A 221 -10.13 -12.23 -13.62
C GLY A 221 -10.19 -13.43 -14.56
N GLY A 222 -9.39 -14.48 -14.33
CA GLY A 222 -9.25 -15.64 -15.23
C GLY A 222 -8.11 -15.55 -16.24
N HIS A 223 -7.48 -14.38 -16.40
CA HIS A 223 -6.35 -14.17 -17.31
C HIS A 223 -5.02 -14.52 -16.65
N LEU A 224 -4.17 -15.26 -17.37
CA LEU A 224 -2.87 -15.71 -16.85
C LEU A 224 -1.94 -14.52 -16.67
N ALA A 225 -1.34 -14.41 -15.49
CA ALA A 225 -0.39 -13.36 -15.17
C ALA A 225 1.04 -13.79 -15.48
N THR A 226 1.90 -12.81 -15.81
CA THR A 226 3.34 -13.03 -15.86
C THR A 226 3.90 -13.07 -14.45
N VAL A 227 4.53 -14.17 -14.04
CA VAL A 227 5.19 -14.28 -12.74
C VAL A 227 6.66 -13.89 -12.88
N ALA A 228 7.04 -12.78 -12.24
CA ALA A 228 8.42 -12.27 -12.25
C ALA A 228 9.29 -12.91 -11.18
N GLN A 229 8.72 -13.21 -10.01
CA GLN A 229 9.45 -13.82 -8.90
C GLN A 229 8.56 -14.77 -8.12
N TRP A 230 9.16 -15.84 -7.62
CA TRP A 230 8.53 -16.78 -6.70
C TRP A 230 9.49 -17.10 -5.56
N SER A 231 8.94 -17.16 -4.35
CA SER A 231 9.63 -17.59 -3.14
C SER A 231 8.59 -18.12 -2.17
N ASP A 232 9.02 -18.78 -1.09
CA ASP A 232 8.09 -19.38 -0.14
C ASP A 232 7.16 -18.35 0.52
N SER A 233 7.62 -17.10 0.65
CA SER A 233 6.91 -16.03 1.33
C SER A 233 6.32 -14.94 0.43
N ALA A 234 6.71 -14.90 -0.85
CA ALA A 234 6.29 -13.84 -1.77
C ALA A 234 6.26 -14.31 -3.23
N ILE A 235 5.19 -13.93 -3.93
CA ILE A 235 5.07 -14.08 -5.39
C ILE A 235 4.88 -12.69 -5.98
N VAL A 236 5.67 -12.35 -7.00
CA VAL A 236 5.54 -11.10 -7.74
C VAL A 236 4.99 -11.44 -9.12
N ALA A 237 3.81 -10.91 -9.42
CA ALA A 237 3.15 -11.06 -10.70
C ALA A 237 2.86 -9.69 -11.32
N HIS A 238 2.78 -9.65 -12.65
CA HIS A 238 2.35 -8.47 -13.38
C HIS A 238 0.96 -8.68 -13.93
N LEU A 239 0.14 -7.64 -13.80
CA LEU A 239 -1.18 -7.60 -14.39
C LEU A 239 -1.03 -7.67 -15.93
N PRO A 240 -1.55 -8.72 -16.59
CA PRO A 240 -1.37 -8.90 -18.02
C PRO A 240 -2.14 -7.86 -18.83
N MET A 241 -1.83 -7.75 -20.13
CA MET A 241 -2.45 -6.75 -21.02
C MET A 241 -3.97 -6.96 -21.19
N ASP A 242 -4.43 -8.20 -21.14
CA ASP A 242 -5.83 -8.60 -21.28
C ASP A 242 -6.55 -8.80 -19.94
N ALA A 243 -5.97 -8.31 -18.83
CA ALA A 243 -6.57 -8.48 -17.51
C ALA A 243 -7.92 -7.78 -17.37
N GLU A 244 -8.88 -8.46 -16.75
CA GLU A 244 -10.17 -7.92 -16.36
C GLU A 244 -10.31 -7.80 -14.83
N THR A 245 -11.20 -6.90 -14.38
CA THR A 245 -11.54 -6.80 -12.96
C THR A 245 -12.18 -8.10 -12.50
N GLY A 246 -11.64 -8.73 -11.45
CA GLY A 246 -12.14 -10.02 -11.02
C GLY A 246 -11.28 -10.68 -9.93
N PRO A 247 -11.57 -11.95 -9.62
CA PRO A 247 -10.85 -12.68 -8.59
C PRO A 247 -9.37 -12.84 -8.95
N VAL A 248 -8.52 -12.75 -7.93
CA VAL A 248 -7.12 -13.17 -8.01
C VAL A 248 -7.05 -14.61 -7.56
N VAL A 249 -6.65 -15.51 -8.46
CA VAL A 249 -6.53 -16.94 -8.16
C VAL A 249 -5.08 -17.35 -8.20
N LEU A 250 -4.63 -17.97 -7.11
CA LEU A 250 -3.32 -18.58 -7.00
C LEU A 250 -3.47 -20.10 -7.10
N THR A 251 -2.76 -20.72 -8.04
CA THR A 251 -2.62 -22.17 -8.14
C THR A 251 -1.21 -22.56 -7.68
N VAL A 252 -1.13 -23.40 -6.64
CA VAL A 252 0.14 -23.98 -6.16
C VAL A 252 -0.04 -25.49 -5.99
N GLN A 253 0.83 -26.28 -6.62
CA GLN A 253 0.84 -27.74 -6.52
C GLN A 253 -0.53 -28.37 -6.85
N GLY A 254 -1.22 -27.83 -7.85
CA GLY A 254 -2.54 -28.28 -8.28
C GLY A 254 -3.72 -27.83 -7.39
N ARG A 255 -3.47 -27.05 -6.34
CA ARG A 255 -4.52 -26.46 -5.50
C ARG A 255 -4.76 -25.01 -5.88
N GLU A 256 -6.00 -24.69 -6.26
CA GLU A 256 -6.44 -23.33 -6.55
C GLU A 256 -7.02 -22.65 -5.30
N ARG A 257 -6.71 -21.38 -5.11
CA ARG A 257 -7.24 -20.54 -4.04
C ARG A 257 -7.50 -19.14 -4.55
N THR A 258 -8.70 -18.63 -4.33
CA THR A 258 -9.02 -17.21 -4.50
C THR A 258 -8.42 -16.44 -3.33
N VAL A 259 -7.50 -15.53 -3.61
CA VAL A 259 -6.73 -14.76 -2.60
C VAL A 259 -7.17 -13.30 -2.49
N GLY A 260 -8.19 -12.91 -3.26
CA GLY A 260 -8.76 -11.57 -3.25
C GLY A 260 -9.44 -11.25 -4.57
N THR A 261 -9.75 -9.97 -4.75
CA THR A 261 -10.27 -9.39 -6.00
C THR A 261 -9.35 -8.24 -6.40
N PHE A 262 -9.03 -8.15 -7.68
CA PHE A 262 -8.25 -7.05 -8.24
C PHE A 262 -9.12 -6.18 -9.13
N THR A 263 -9.04 -4.86 -8.95
CA THR A 263 -9.73 -3.88 -9.81
C THR A 263 -8.78 -3.33 -10.87
N VAL A 264 -9.07 -3.66 -12.12
CA VAL A 264 -8.32 -3.15 -13.28
C VAL A 264 -8.83 -1.75 -13.61
N HIS A 265 -7.94 -0.77 -13.56
CA HIS A 265 -8.25 0.61 -13.92
C HIS A 265 -7.81 0.93 -15.35
N ILE A 266 -8.59 1.77 -16.02
CA ILE A 266 -8.24 2.30 -17.35
C ILE A 266 -7.66 3.70 -17.13
N PRO A 267 -6.41 3.97 -17.58
CA PRO A 267 -5.84 5.31 -17.51
C PRO A 267 -6.73 6.34 -18.18
N LYS A 268 -6.94 7.48 -17.52
CA LYS A 268 -7.82 8.54 -18.00
C LYS A 268 -7.13 9.88 -17.88
N VAL A 269 -7.02 10.58 -19.00
CA VAL A 269 -6.49 11.94 -19.03
C VAL A 269 -7.60 12.94 -18.72
N ILE A 270 -7.30 13.92 -17.87
CA ILE A 270 -8.18 15.05 -17.55
C ILE A 270 -7.69 16.32 -18.24
N ALA A 271 -6.38 16.61 -18.19
CA ALA A 271 -5.85 17.85 -18.72
C ALA A 271 -4.38 17.74 -19.16
N LEU A 272 -4.02 18.55 -20.16
CA LEU A 272 -2.66 18.79 -20.62
C LEU A 272 -2.31 20.26 -20.40
N THR A 273 -1.21 20.57 -19.72
CA THR A 273 -0.85 21.95 -19.39
C THR A 273 0.67 22.18 -19.38
N PRO A 274 1.19 23.22 -20.07
CA PRO A 274 0.47 24.06 -21.02
C PRO A 274 0.18 23.33 -22.35
N PRO A 275 -0.90 23.67 -23.09
CA PRO A 275 -1.19 23.06 -24.39
C PRO A 275 -0.26 23.57 -25.51
N ALA A 276 0.43 24.68 -25.29
CA ALA A 276 1.40 25.25 -26.23
C ALA A 276 2.60 25.82 -25.46
N ALA A 277 3.81 25.49 -25.89
CA ALA A 277 5.03 25.97 -25.26
C ALA A 277 6.28 25.76 -26.15
N PRO A 278 7.40 26.46 -25.88
CA PRO A 278 8.66 26.18 -26.52
C PRO A 278 9.32 24.90 -26.00
N ILE A 279 10.36 24.43 -26.72
CA ILE A 279 11.18 23.29 -26.29
C ILE A 279 11.72 23.46 -24.87
N GLY A 280 11.97 22.32 -24.22
CA GLY A 280 12.50 22.25 -22.86
C GLY A 280 11.50 22.60 -21.78
N THR A 281 10.26 23.01 -22.11
CA THR A 281 9.21 23.29 -21.13
C THR A 281 8.77 22.03 -20.39
N LEU A 282 8.42 22.15 -19.11
CA LEU A 282 7.79 21.07 -18.35
C LEU A 282 6.31 21.00 -18.69
N LEU A 283 5.91 19.92 -19.33
CA LEU A 283 4.54 19.59 -19.68
C LEU A 283 3.93 18.71 -18.58
N ARG A 284 2.77 19.11 -18.07
CA ARG A 284 1.99 18.35 -17.10
C ARG A 284 0.78 17.71 -17.76
N ILE A 285 0.65 16.43 -17.55
CA ILE A 285 -0.53 15.63 -17.86
C ILE A 285 -1.18 15.27 -16.54
N SER A 286 -2.40 15.75 -16.30
CA SER A 286 -3.21 15.42 -15.13
C SER A 286 -4.29 14.41 -15.50
N GLY A 287 -4.58 13.46 -14.62
CA GLY A 287 -5.52 12.39 -14.88
C GLY A 287 -5.77 11.48 -13.70
N GLU A 288 -6.24 10.27 -13.99
CA GLU A 288 -6.55 9.20 -13.05
C GLU A 288 -5.96 7.90 -13.57
N HIS A 289 -5.50 7.03 -12.66
CA HIS A 289 -5.12 5.65 -12.97
C HIS A 289 -3.97 5.48 -13.96
N PHE A 290 -3.05 6.42 -14.04
CA PHE A 290 -1.83 6.27 -14.83
C PHE A 290 -0.89 5.20 -14.26
N GLY A 291 -1.13 4.74 -13.03
CA GLY A 291 -0.27 3.86 -12.26
C GLY A 291 1.03 4.54 -11.84
N PHE A 292 1.77 3.91 -10.94
CA PHE A 292 3.10 4.37 -10.57
C PHE A 292 4.14 3.87 -11.56
N TYR A 293 5.06 4.76 -11.92
CA TYR A 293 6.21 4.40 -12.73
C TYR A 293 7.23 3.67 -11.87
N SER A 294 7.49 2.41 -12.23
CA SER A 294 8.47 1.56 -11.56
C SER A 294 9.64 1.28 -12.51
N GLU A 295 10.29 2.32 -13.04
CA GLU A 295 11.69 2.15 -13.44
C GLU A 295 12.55 2.35 -12.20
N SER A 296 12.96 1.23 -11.61
CA SER A 296 14.16 1.14 -10.77
C SER A 296 14.23 2.08 -9.55
N GLY A 297 13.68 1.64 -8.41
CA GLY A 297 13.95 2.26 -7.10
C GLY A 297 14.45 1.23 -6.11
N ALA A 298 15.55 1.50 -5.39
CA ALA A 298 16.33 0.63 -4.48
C ALA A 298 15.58 0.01 -3.28
N THR A 299 14.51 -0.73 -3.54
CA THR A 299 13.89 -1.64 -2.57
C THR A 299 14.45 -3.05 -2.79
N PRO A 300 14.42 -3.95 -1.78
CA PRO A 300 14.75 -5.37 -1.97
C PRO A 300 13.87 -6.10 -3.01
N TYR A 301 12.78 -5.45 -3.46
CA TYR A 301 11.82 -5.92 -4.46
C TYR A 301 11.88 -5.10 -5.77
N ALA A 302 13.01 -4.41 -5.97
CA ALA A 302 13.35 -3.68 -7.17
C ALA A 302 14.09 -4.60 -8.12
N PHE A 303 13.42 -4.97 -9.20
CA PHE A 303 14.02 -5.81 -10.22
C PHE A 303 14.19 -4.97 -11.48
N THR A 304 15.43 -4.91 -11.94
CA THR A 304 15.94 -4.14 -13.09
C THR A 304 15.56 -4.73 -14.45
N ASP A 305 14.75 -5.79 -14.48
CA ASP A 305 14.51 -6.58 -15.69
C ASP A 305 13.19 -6.19 -16.39
N PHE A 306 12.16 -5.77 -15.66
CA PHE A 306 10.83 -5.69 -16.25
C PHE A 306 10.37 -4.28 -16.59
N ASN A 307 10.45 -4.01 -17.89
CA ASN A 307 9.90 -2.86 -18.62
C ASN A 307 10.73 -1.56 -18.60
N THR A 308 12.05 -1.68 -18.69
CA THR A 308 12.90 -0.60 -19.20
C THR A 308 12.60 -0.41 -20.69
N GLY A 309 11.65 0.45 -21.04
CA GLY A 309 11.49 0.89 -22.44
C GLY A 309 10.08 1.21 -22.94
N GLU A 310 9.02 0.61 -22.42
CA GLU A 310 7.68 0.79 -23.01
C GLU A 310 6.82 1.85 -22.32
N ASN A 311 7.00 2.05 -21.01
CA ASN A 311 6.39 3.19 -20.34
C ASN A 311 7.06 4.47 -20.81
N ARG A 312 6.37 5.25 -21.62
CA ARG A 312 6.91 6.49 -22.18
C ARG A 312 5.79 7.49 -22.46
N VAL A 313 6.19 8.72 -22.72
CA VAL A 313 5.31 9.74 -23.27
C VAL A 313 5.96 10.25 -24.54
N ASP A 314 5.22 10.28 -25.64
CA ASP A 314 5.70 10.87 -26.88
C ASP A 314 4.95 12.20 -27.13
N ILE A 315 5.67 13.22 -27.58
CA ILE A 315 5.14 14.54 -27.93
C ILE A 315 5.42 14.77 -29.42
N GLY A 316 4.36 14.81 -30.23
CA GLY A 316 4.50 14.98 -31.68
C GLY A 316 5.34 13.87 -32.34
N GLY A 317 5.28 12.65 -31.80
CA GLY A 317 6.05 11.49 -32.25
C GLY A 317 7.48 11.42 -31.73
N VAL A 318 7.87 12.26 -30.76
CA VAL A 318 9.21 12.24 -30.15
C VAL A 318 9.14 11.91 -28.67
N ARG A 319 9.94 10.93 -28.24
CA ARG A 319 9.98 10.46 -26.86
C ARG A 319 10.43 11.56 -25.90
N ALA A 320 9.58 11.86 -24.93
CA ALA A 320 9.80 12.85 -23.90
C ALA A 320 10.60 12.28 -22.73
N VAL A 321 11.39 13.14 -22.08
CA VAL A 321 12.09 12.78 -20.84
C VAL A 321 11.10 12.88 -19.70
N ILE A 322 10.82 11.75 -19.04
CA ILE A 322 9.93 11.72 -17.88
C ILE A 322 10.64 12.39 -16.70
N TYR A 323 10.05 13.46 -16.17
CA TYR A 323 10.49 14.08 -14.93
C TYR A 323 9.83 13.41 -13.72
N ARG A 324 8.55 13.07 -13.85
CA ARG A 324 7.76 12.41 -12.81
C ARG A 324 6.58 11.66 -13.42
N TRP A 325 6.24 10.53 -12.84
CA TRP A 325 5.03 9.80 -13.18
C TRP A 325 4.42 9.18 -11.92
N GLN A 326 3.22 9.63 -11.59
CA GLN A 326 2.37 9.22 -10.48
C GLN A 326 1.00 8.78 -11.04
N ASP A 327 0.16 8.19 -10.20
CA ASP A 327 -1.14 7.68 -10.62
C ASP A 327 -2.08 8.76 -11.18
N ASP A 328 -1.97 10.00 -10.70
CA ASP A 328 -2.82 11.13 -11.08
C ASP A 328 -2.11 12.16 -11.97
N ARG A 329 -0.81 11.99 -12.20
CA ARG A 329 0.01 13.02 -12.84
C ARG A 329 1.28 12.50 -13.50
N ILE A 330 1.54 12.95 -14.72
CA ILE A 330 2.80 12.75 -15.43
C ILE A 330 3.37 14.10 -15.82
N ASP A 331 4.61 14.38 -15.39
CA ASP A 331 5.37 15.56 -15.79
C ASP A 331 6.50 15.12 -16.72
N VAL A 332 6.57 15.70 -17.92
CA VAL A 332 7.60 15.39 -18.92
C VAL A 332 8.22 16.65 -19.50
N TRP A 333 9.48 16.57 -19.92
CA TRP A 333 10.16 17.66 -20.60
C TRP A 333 9.94 17.59 -22.10
N VAL A 334 9.56 18.71 -22.74
CA VAL A 334 9.43 18.81 -24.20
C VAL A 334 10.81 18.61 -24.86
N PRO A 335 11.02 17.55 -25.66
CA PRO A 335 12.31 17.27 -26.32
C PRO A 335 12.79 18.37 -27.25
N PHE A 336 14.07 18.34 -27.63
CA PHE A 336 14.61 19.28 -28.61
C PHE A 336 14.02 19.04 -30.00
N SER A 337 13.89 17.76 -30.39
CA SER A 337 13.40 17.35 -31.71
C SER A 337 11.86 17.28 -31.80
N ALA A 338 11.15 17.67 -30.73
CA ALA A 338 9.69 17.62 -30.66
C ALA A 338 9.01 18.41 -31.78
N LYS A 339 7.78 18.02 -32.12
CA LYS A 339 6.94 18.72 -33.11
C LYS A 339 5.57 18.99 -32.50
N SER A 340 4.82 19.92 -33.09
CA SER A 340 3.38 20.02 -32.81
C SER A 340 2.68 18.73 -33.20
N GLY A 341 1.78 18.23 -32.36
CA GLY A 341 1.11 16.96 -32.60
C GLY A 341 0.54 16.34 -31.33
N PRO A 342 0.05 15.10 -31.41
CA PRO A 342 -0.53 14.42 -30.27
C PRO A 342 0.53 14.17 -29.18
N VAL A 343 0.07 14.24 -27.94
CA VAL A 343 0.79 13.76 -26.76
C VAL A 343 0.18 12.41 -26.41
N VAL A 344 1.00 11.35 -26.43
CA VAL A 344 0.52 9.99 -26.21
C VAL A 344 1.29 9.37 -25.05
N ILE A 345 0.55 8.84 -24.09
CA ILE A 345 1.07 8.05 -22.97
C ILE A 345 1.06 6.60 -23.40
N TYR A 346 2.17 5.93 -23.23
CA TYR A 346 2.35 4.52 -23.52
C TYR A 346 2.57 3.79 -22.21
N ARG A 347 1.77 2.77 -21.94
CA ARG A 347 1.94 1.90 -20.78
C ARG A 347 2.13 0.46 -21.21
N GLY A 348 3.30 -0.10 -20.91
CA GLY A 348 3.64 -1.46 -21.31
C GLY A 348 3.07 -2.51 -20.37
N ALA A 349 2.57 -3.60 -20.95
CA ALA A 349 2.10 -4.80 -20.25
C ALA A 349 2.48 -6.03 -21.07
N THR A 350 2.37 -7.22 -20.47
CA THR A 350 2.83 -8.44 -21.12
C THR A 350 1.78 -9.52 -21.14
N MET A 351 1.84 -10.36 -22.16
CA MET A 351 1.17 -11.65 -22.17
C MET A 351 2.19 -12.74 -21.81
N PRO A 352 1.91 -13.56 -20.79
CA PRO A 352 2.81 -14.65 -20.43
C PRO A 352 2.77 -15.78 -21.46
N ASN A 353 3.81 -16.61 -21.44
CA ASN A 353 3.75 -17.94 -22.03
C ASN A 353 2.68 -18.80 -21.33
N SER A 354 2.29 -19.93 -21.92
CA SER A 354 1.29 -20.84 -21.34
C SER A 354 1.67 -21.39 -19.96
N ASP A 355 2.96 -21.36 -19.60
CA ASP A 355 3.48 -21.76 -18.29
C ASP A 355 3.54 -20.60 -17.27
N GLY A 356 3.11 -19.38 -17.63
CA GLY A 356 3.14 -18.20 -16.77
C GLY A 356 4.51 -17.51 -16.71
N SER A 357 5.52 -17.99 -17.45
CA SER A 357 6.81 -17.32 -17.58
C SER A 357 6.73 -16.10 -18.47
N CYS A 358 7.62 -15.14 -18.23
CA CYS A 358 7.77 -14.00 -19.09
C CYS A 358 8.58 -14.33 -20.35
N CYS A 359 8.23 -13.83 -21.54
CA CYS A 359 6.93 -13.28 -21.94
C CYS A 359 6.73 -13.70 -23.40
N ALA A 360 5.51 -14.07 -23.77
CA ALA A 360 5.17 -14.44 -25.15
C ALA A 360 5.12 -13.20 -26.05
N THR A 361 4.44 -12.15 -25.58
CA THR A 361 4.40 -10.84 -26.23
C THR A 361 4.52 -9.72 -25.20
N LYS A 362 5.04 -8.57 -25.64
CA LYS A 362 4.98 -7.31 -24.92
C LYS A 362 4.12 -6.35 -25.73
N GLU A 363 3.15 -5.74 -25.07
CA GLU A 363 2.13 -4.91 -25.69
C GLU A 363 2.02 -3.59 -24.95
N ILE A 364 1.46 -2.60 -25.63
CA ILE A 364 1.40 -1.24 -25.10
C ILE A 364 -0.03 -0.75 -25.15
N LEU A 365 -0.50 -0.24 -24.02
CA LEU A 365 -1.71 0.55 -23.94
C LEU A 365 -1.38 2.01 -24.27
N GLU A 366 -1.99 2.52 -25.33
CA GLU A 366 -1.89 3.92 -25.73
C GLU A 366 -3.02 4.73 -25.09
N THR A 367 -2.70 5.91 -24.56
CA THR A 367 -3.67 6.87 -24.05
C THR A 367 -3.33 8.26 -24.57
N GLU A 368 -4.17 8.80 -25.44
CA GLU A 368 -4.00 10.15 -25.98
C GLU A 368 -4.29 11.19 -24.90
N ALA A 369 -3.32 12.07 -24.63
CA ALA A 369 -3.42 13.14 -23.65
C ALA A 369 -3.85 14.49 -24.23
N GLY A 370 -4.05 14.56 -25.55
CA GLY A 370 -4.43 15.76 -26.29
C GLY A 370 -3.35 16.19 -27.28
N VAL A 371 -3.50 17.38 -27.84
CA VAL A 371 -2.59 17.94 -28.86
C VAL A 371 -1.72 19.04 -28.24
N PHE A 372 -0.41 18.93 -28.42
CA PHE A 372 0.56 19.94 -28.04
C PHE A 372 0.98 20.79 -29.24
N THR A 373 1.05 22.11 -29.05
CA THR A 373 1.55 23.04 -30.06
C THR A 373 2.95 23.51 -29.68
N LEU A 374 3.95 23.17 -30.50
CA LEU A 374 5.29 23.69 -30.32
C LEU A 374 5.33 25.17 -30.71
N VAL A 375 5.69 26.02 -29.76
CA VAL A 375 5.85 27.46 -29.97
C VAL A 375 7.31 27.77 -30.26
N THR A 376 7.57 28.49 -31.35
CA THR A 376 8.91 29.03 -31.61
C THR A 376 8.97 30.44 -31.01
N PRO A 377 9.81 30.69 -29.99
CA PRO A 377 9.94 32.01 -29.39
C PRO A 377 10.40 33.06 -30.41
N THR A 378 9.97 34.31 -30.24
CA THR A 378 10.43 35.46 -31.02
C THR A 378 10.89 36.58 -30.10
N ILE A 379 11.86 37.37 -30.54
CA ILE A 379 12.27 38.61 -29.88
C ILE A 379 11.83 39.76 -30.76
N ASP A 380 11.03 40.67 -30.19
CA ASP A 380 10.50 41.83 -30.90
C ASP A 380 11.36 43.07 -30.66
N SER A 381 11.86 43.24 -29.44
CA SER A 381 12.72 44.37 -29.06
C SER A 381 13.49 44.10 -27.78
N TYR A 382 14.54 44.90 -27.53
CA TYR A 382 15.20 44.98 -26.23
C TYR A 382 15.57 46.44 -25.95
N SER A 383 15.57 46.81 -24.67
CA SER A 383 15.90 48.16 -24.23
C SER A 383 16.50 48.15 -22.82
N PRO A 384 17.52 48.98 -22.55
CA PRO A 384 18.26 49.81 -23.52
C PRO A 384 19.15 49.00 -24.49
N GLN A 385 19.70 49.64 -25.53
CA GLN A 385 20.64 49.01 -26.49
C GLN A 385 22.11 49.04 -26.03
N SER A 386 22.39 49.85 -25.02
CA SER A 386 23.65 49.90 -24.30
C SER A 386 23.39 50.15 -22.81
N GLY A 387 24.34 49.79 -21.95
CA GLY A 387 24.18 49.94 -20.51
C GLY A 387 25.45 49.61 -19.75
N GLY A 388 25.57 50.13 -18.53
CA GLY A 388 26.68 49.86 -17.62
C GLY A 388 26.59 48.48 -16.98
N LEU A 389 27.60 48.16 -16.17
CA LEU A 389 27.59 46.97 -15.31
C LEU A 389 26.41 47.06 -14.33
N ASP A 390 25.75 45.93 -14.10
CA ASP A 390 24.57 45.80 -13.23
C ASP A 390 23.30 46.55 -13.69
N ASP A 391 23.34 47.24 -14.85
CA ASP A 391 22.13 47.82 -15.46
C ASP A 391 21.15 46.71 -15.85
N LEU A 392 19.85 47.04 -15.82
CA LEU A 392 18.76 46.14 -16.17
C LEU A 392 18.37 46.32 -17.63
N ILE A 393 18.33 45.20 -18.37
CA ILE A 393 17.88 45.14 -19.76
C ILE A 393 16.57 44.37 -19.81
N THR A 394 15.59 44.96 -20.48
CA THR A 394 14.30 44.33 -20.75
C THR A 394 14.26 43.87 -22.20
N ILE A 395 14.03 42.58 -22.41
CA ILE A 395 13.83 41.93 -23.71
C ILE A 395 12.33 41.61 -23.83
N LYS A 396 11.69 42.10 -24.88
CA LYS A 396 10.28 41.85 -25.19
C LYS A 396 10.14 40.94 -26.41
N GLY A 397 9.14 40.07 -26.37
CA GLY A 397 8.88 39.11 -27.43
C GLY A 397 7.65 38.29 -27.15
N SER A 398 7.62 37.08 -27.71
CA SER A 398 6.51 36.14 -27.51
C SER A 398 6.99 34.69 -27.44
N GLY A 399 6.23 33.84 -26.75
CA GLY A 399 6.50 32.41 -26.71
C GLY A 399 7.75 32.02 -25.94
N PHE A 400 8.24 32.87 -25.03
CA PHE A 400 9.42 32.58 -24.22
C PHE A 400 9.19 31.43 -23.24
N GLY A 401 7.94 31.09 -22.92
CA GLY A 401 7.56 30.06 -21.96
C GLY A 401 7.97 30.40 -20.52
N SER A 402 7.92 29.39 -19.65
CA SER A 402 8.37 29.53 -18.26
C SER A 402 9.90 29.53 -18.15
N PHE A 403 10.40 30.17 -17.09
CA PHE A 403 11.81 30.15 -16.73
C PHE A 403 12.20 28.82 -16.12
N LEU A 404 13.27 28.22 -16.63
CA LEU A 404 13.71 26.90 -16.24
C LEU A 404 15.10 26.95 -15.60
N LYS A 405 15.12 27.23 -14.29
CA LYS A 405 16.31 27.05 -13.47
C LYS A 405 16.21 25.72 -12.74
N THR A 406 16.72 24.65 -13.35
CA THR A 406 16.97 23.44 -12.60
C THR A 406 18.18 23.70 -11.69
N ALA A 407 18.00 23.55 -10.38
CA ALA A 407 19.12 23.23 -9.52
C ALA A 407 19.55 21.80 -9.89
N GLU A 408 20.26 21.63 -11.01
CA GLU A 408 21.10 20.45 -11.12
C GLU A 408 22.03 20.52 -9.92
N HIS A 409 22.10 19.45 -9.11
CA HIS A 409 23.02 19.39 -7.99
C HIS A 409 24.36 19.87 -8.51
N ALA A 410 24.82 21.01 -8.00
CA ALA A 410 26.15 21.49 -8.33
C ALA A 410 27.07 20.31 -8.05
N ASN A 411 27.59 19.70 -9.11
CA ASN A 411 28.53 18.60 -9.01
C ASN A 411 29.56 19.05 -7.96
N LEU A 412 29.96 18.21 -7.01
CA LEU A 412 30.81 18.64 -5.87
C LEU A 412 32.04 19.45 -6.31
N GLY A 413 32.50 19.26 -7.55
CA GLY A 413 33.54 20.04 -8.22
C GLY A 413 33.19 21.49 -8.62
N LEU A 414 31.92 21.89 -8.79
CA LEU A 414 31.51 23.28 -9.09
C LEU A 414 31.80 24.19 -7.88
N ASN A 415 31.46 23.77 -6.66
CA ASN A 415 31.79 24.53 -5.45
C ASN A 415 33.31 24.56 -5.17
N GLN A 416 34.06 23.50 -5.56
CA GLN A 416 35.51 23.45 -5.40
C GLN A 416 36.26 24.26 -6.48
N GLY A 417 35.73 24.33 -7.71
CA GLY A 417 36.28 25.11 -8.82
C GLY A 417 36.12 26.62 -8.60
N VAL A 418 35.06 27.06 -7.92
CA VAL A 418 34.82 28.48 -7.56
C VAL A 418 35.95 29.06 -6.69
N TYR A 419 36.71 28.23 -5.98
CA TYR A 419 37.87 28.68 -5.20
C TYR A 419 39.19 28.77 -5.99
N LYS A 420 39.26 28.29 -7.24
CA LYS A 420 40.44 28.48 -8.10
C LYS A 420 40.34 29.81 -8.83
N ARG A 421 40.98 30.81 -8.24
CA ARG A 421 40.89 32.25 -8.57
C ARG A 421 41.46 32.68 -9.94
N ARG A 422 41.65 31.79 -10.95
CA ARG A 422 42.47 32.12 -12.14
C ARG A 422 42.16 31.48 -13.51
N GLU A 423 41.12 30.70 -13.68
CA GLU A 423 40.69 30.29 -15.04
C GLU A 423 39.24 30.72 -15.24
N ASP A 424 38.95 31.25 -16.43
CA ASP A 424 37.65 31.79 -16.80
C ASP A 424 36.55 30.81 -16.41
N MET A 425 35.59 31.31 -15.64
CA MET A 425 34.54 30.47 -15.07
C MET A 425 33.53 30.17 -16.18
N GLU A 426 33.87 29.23 -17.06
CA GLU A 426 32.94 28.64 -18.02
C GLU A 426 31.95 27.80 -17.22
N LEU A 427 30.70 28.27 -17.16
CA LEU A 427 29.60 27.40 -16.74
C LEU A 427 29.59 26.23 -17.74
N GLY A 428 29.81 25.00 -17.25
CA GLY A 428 29.67 23.82 -18.12
C GLY A 428 28.27 23.77 -18.74
N ASP A 429 28.11 23.04 -19.85
CA ASP A 429 26.91 23.03 -20.71
C ASP A 429 25.55 22.75 -20.00
N ASN A 430 25.57 22.39 -18.72
CA ASN A 430 24.44 21.84 -17.98
C ASN A 430 23.84 22.72 -16.87
N VAL A 431 24.37 23.91 -16.57
CA VAL A 431 23.93 24.66 -15.36
C VAL A 431 22.52 25.27 -15.45
N SER A 432 22.02 25.59 -16.65
CA SER A 432 20.66 26.13 -16.85
C SER A 432 20.00 25.58 -18.12
N ARG A 433 18.67 25.42 -18.14
CA ARG A 433 17.89 25.10 -19.37
C ARG A 433 17.46 26.34 -20.14
N THR A 434 17.69 27.52 -19.58
CA THR A 434 17.38 28.78 -20.21
C THR A 434 18.42 29.82 -19.79
N GLU A 435 18.99 30.53 -20.75
CA GLU A 435 20.04 31.52 -20.49
C GLU A 435 19.92 32.73 -21.39
N VAL A 436 20.42 33.87 -20.90
CA VAL A 436 20.61 35.08 -21.68
C VAL A 436 22.08 35.42 -21.64
N LEU A 437 22.68 35.68 -22.80
CA LEU A 437 24.12 35.91 -22.95
C LEU A 437 24.37 37.30 -23.55
N PHE A 438 25.32 38.04 -22.98
CA PHE A 438 25.93 39.22 -23.59
C PHE A 438 27.32 38.83 -24.09
N SER A 439 27.55 38.80 -25.41
CA SER A 439 28.85 38.40 -25.97
C SER A 439 29.35 37.06 -25.41
N ASN A 440 28.46 36.06 -25.33
CA ASN A 440 28.66 34.74 -24.71
C ASN A 440 28.84 34.72 -23.18
N VAL A 441 28.69 35.86 -22.49
CA VAL A 441 28.69 35.92 -21.03
C VAL A 441 27.27 35.82 -20.48
N ALA A 442 27.04 34.81 -19.63
CA ALA A 442 25.73 34.62 -18.99
C ALA A 442 25.32 35.80 -18.11
N ALA A 443 24.12 36.32 -18.36
CA ALA A 443 23.47 37.35 -17.59
C ALA A 443 22.73 36.76 -16.38
N GLN A 444 22.56 37.57 -15.34
CA GLN A 444 21.65 37.21 -14.24
C GLN A 444 20.21 37.53 -14.65
N VAL A 445 19.37 36.50 -14.76
CA VAL A 445 17.93 36.67 -14.99
C VAL A 445 17.27 37.19 -13.71
N MET A 446 16.59 38.34 -13.82
CA MET A 446 15.88 39.02 -12.73
C MET A 446 14.39 38.68 -12.73
N SER A 447 13.77 38.64 -13.91
CA SER A 447 12.40 38.15 -14.11
C SER A 447 12.26 37.55 -15.51
N TRP A 448 11.26 36.68 -15.67
CA TRP A 448 11.00 35.98 -16.92
C TRP A 448 9.54 35.60 -17.02
N THR A 449 8.91 36.00 -18.12
CA THR A 449 7.53 35.70 -18.49
C THR A 449 7.50 35.24 -19.94
N ASP A 450 6.32 34.87 -20.46
CA ASP A 450 6.19 34.45 -21.86
C ASP A 450 6.48 35.58 -22.87
N THR A 451 6.37 36.84 -22.46
CA THR A 451 6.49 38.01 -23.34
C THR A 451 7.58 39.00 -22.93
N GLU A 452 8.15 38.85 -21.75
CA GLU A 452 9.15 39.78 -21.21
C GLU A 452 10.20 39.04 -20.36
N ILE A 453 11.48 39.35 -20.61
CA ILE A 453 12.63 38.86 -19.86
C ILE A 453 13.41 40.07 -19.37
N VAL A 454 13.70 40.14 -18.06
CA VAL A 454 14.55 41.17 -17.48
C VAL A 454 15.84 40.53 -16.99
N VAL A 455 16.97 41.03 -17.46
CA VAL A 455 18.31 40.55 -17.10
C VAL A 455 19.19 41.68 -16.61
N ARG A 456 20.17 41.33 -15.79
CA ARG A 456 21.21 42.24 -15.32
C ARG A 456 22.49 42.02 -16.11
N VAL A 457 23.09 43.12 -16.59
CA VAL A 457 24.37 43.11 -17.31
C VAL A 457 25.48 42.54 -16.41
N PRO A 458 26.28 41.57 -16.89
CA PRO A 458 27.27 40.88 -16.09
C PRO A 458 28.43 41.79 -15.67
N HIS A 459 28.80 41.76 -14.38
CA HIS A 459 29.89 42.56 -13.83
C HIS A 459 31.28 41.90 -13.99
N ARG A 460 31.39 40.60 -13.67
CA ARG A 460 32.67 39.95 -13.33
C ARG A 460 33.61 39.68 -14.52
N ASN A 461 33.12 39.73 -15.75
CA ASN A 461 33.84 39.23 -16.92
C ASN A 461 34.45 40.35 -17.79
N LEU A 462 34.14 41.61 -17.51
CA LEU A 462 34.57 42.76 -18.31
C LEU A 462 35.40 43.78 -17.53
N TYR A 463 35.49 43.62 -16.21
CA TYR A 463 36.22 44.53 -15.32
C TYR A 463 37.22 43.75 -14.46
N GLY A 464 38.52 44.08 -14.59
CA GLY A 464 39.58 43.51 -13.75
C GLY A 464 40.23 42.20 -14.24
N VAL A 465 39.87 41.68 -15.40
CA VAL A 465 40.43 40.42 -15.97
C VAL A 465 41.83 40.67 -16.53
N GLY A 466 42.90 40.11 -15.97
CA GLY A 466 44.27 40.30 -16.50
C GLY A 466 44.94 41.64 -16.17
N LYS A 467 44.19 42.74 -16.00
CA LYS A 467 44.67 44.02 -15.45
C LYS A 467 43.70 44.60 -14.43
N ARG A 468 44.22 44.92 -13.24
CA ARG A 468 43.43 45.46 -12.11
C ARG A 468 42.89 46.85 -12.48
N ASN A 469 41.59 47.06 -12.26
CA ASN A 469 40.86 48.32 -12.49
C ASN A 469 40.72 48.74 -13.97
N GLU A 470 40.89 47.84 -14.93
CA GLU A 470 40.66 48.12 -16.36
C GLU A 470 39.38 47.45 -16.87
N PHE A 471 38.69 48.14 -17.78
CA PHE A 471 37.52 47.66 -18.50
C PHE A 471 37.94 47.12 -19.87
N PHE A 472 37.47 45.93 -20.23
CA PHE A 472 37.87 45.22 -21.44
C PHE A 472 36.93 45.52 -22.61
N ASN A 473 37.33 46.49 -23.44
CA ASN A 473 36.55 46.94 -24.60
C ASN A 473 36.32 45.87 -25.68
N GLU A 474 37.23 44.89 -25.80
CA GLU A 474 37.16 43.87 -26.87
C GLU A 474 35.97 42.90 -26.74
N LEU A 475 35.44 42.74 -25.51
CA LEU A 475 34.28 41.89 -25.22
C LEU A 475 33.01 42.72 -24.90
N ALA A 476 33.13 44.05 -24.94
CA ALA A 476 32.08 44.97 -24.51
C ALA A 476 30.91 45.04 -25.48
N THR A 477 31.16 44.87 -26.78
CA THR A 477 30.12 44.88 -27.81
C THR A 477 30.01 43.51 -28.46
N GLY A 478 28.80 42.97 -28.51
CA GLY A 478 28.54 41.68 -29.15
C GLY A 478 27.06 41.29 -29.11
N PRO A 479 26.74 40.05 -29.50
CA PRO A 479 25.35 39.64 -29.61
C PRO A 479 24.71 39.48 -28.22
N LEU A 480 23.48 39.99 -28.10
CA LEU A 480 22.55 39.65 -27.02
C LEU A 480 21.74 38.43 -27.45
N ILE A 481 21.94 37.32 -26.76
CA ILE A 481 21.38 36.02 -27.13
C ILE A 481 20.46 35.53 -26.03
N VAL A 482 19.30 34.99 -26.39
CA VAL A 482 18.45 34.19 -25.51
C VAL A 482 18.51 32.74 -25.98
N ARG A 483 18.75 31.79 -25.08
CA ARG A 483 18.78 30.36 -25.42
C ARG A 483 17.82 29.53 -24.58
N ARG A 484 17.24 28.50 -25.20
CA ARG A 484 16.48 27.44 -24.53
C ARG A 484 17.07 26.07 -24.85
N GLY A 485 17.38 25.31 -23.82
CA GLY A 485 18.05 24.03 -23.90
C GLY A 485 17.13 22.86 -23.62
N SER A 486 17.20 21.82 -24.44
CA SER A 486 16.52 20.55 -24.21
C SER A 486 17.36 19.36 -24.68
N TRP A 487 16.87 18.16 -24.38
CA TRP A 487 17.49 16.88 -24.71
C TRP A 487 16.50 16.00 -25.46
N ASP A 488 17.03 15.13 -26.30
CA ASP A 488 16.30 13.99 -26.85
C ASP A 488 16.68 12.73 -26.06
N VAL A 489 15.69 11.86 -25.82
CA VAL A 489 15.94 10.50 -25.30
C VAL A 489 16.67 9.69 -26.37
N GLN A 490 17.63 8.85 -25.95
CA GLN A 490 18.37 8.01 -26.89
C GLN A 490 17.47 6.92 -27.50
N PRO A 491 17.80 6.38 -28.68
CA PRO A 491 16.98 5.34 -29.33
C PRO A 491 16.78 4.07 -28.49
N ASP A 492 17.72 3.76 -27.58
CA ASP A 492 17.64 2.63 -26.65
C ASP A 492 16.74 2.91 -25.42
N GLY A 493 16.12 4.10 -25.36
CA GLY A 493 15.26 4.52 -24.26
C GLY A 493 16.02 5.12 -23.07
N THR A 494 17.36 5.13 -23.10
CA THR A 494 18.16 5.74 -22.04
C THR A 494 18.19 7.26 -22.19
N CYS A 495 18.18 7.96 -21.05
CA CYS A 495 18.37 9.40 -21.02
C CYS A 495 19.85 9.73 -20.85
N CYS A 496 20.44 10.66 -21.59
CA CYS A 496 19.90 11.46 -22.68
C CYS A 496 21.01 11.80 -23.69
N THR A 497 20.66 12.31 -24.87
CA THR A 497 21.61 12.94 -25.80
C THR A 497 22.28 14.18 -25.17
N PRO A 498 23.42 14.68 -25.69
CA PRO A 498 23.96 15.97 -25.27
C PRO A 498 22.95 17.11 -25.44
N LYS A 499 23.03 18.13 -24.57
CA LYS A 499 22.11 19.27 -24.59
C LYS A 499 22.20 20.00 -25.91
N LYS A 500 21.04 20.30 -26.50
CA LYS A 500 20.92 21.14 -27.69
C LYS A 500 20.21 22.43 -27.35
N TRP A 501 20.61 23.51 -28.02
CA TRP A 501 20.14 24.85 -27.75
C TRP A 501 19.38 25.42 -28.95
N LEU A 502 18.15 25.88 -28.70
CA LEU A 502 17.51 26.88 -29.56
C LEU A 502 18.09 28.24 -29.19
N THR A 503 18.67 28.93 -30.17
CA THR A 503 19.37 30.21 -29.99
C THR A 503 18.60 31.31 -30.70
N LEU A 504 18.28 32.38 -29.98
CA LEU A 504 17.61 33.58 -30.48
C LEU A 504 18.57 34.75 -30.32
N GLU A 505 18.91 35.42 -31.42
CA GLU A 505 19.73 36.63 -31.38
C GLU A 505 18.80 37.85 -31.35
N ALA A 506 18.86 38.64 -30.27
CA ALA A 506 18.11 39.88 -30.13
C ALA A 506 18.71 41.01 -30.98
N GLY A 507 20.04 41.02 -31.11
CA GLY A 507 20.82 42.03 -31.82
C GLY A 507 22.14 42.32 -31.10
N THR A 508 22.80 43.41 -31.47
CA THR A 508 24.08 43.83 -30.86
C THR A 508 23.84 44.71 -29.63
N PHE A 509 24.40 44.33 -28.49
CA PHE A 509 24.38 45.12 -27.26
C PHE A 509 25.78 45.61 -26.92
N THR A 510 25.89 46.85 -26.41
CA THR A 510 27.17 47.43 -25.96
C THR A 510 27.17 47.67 -24.46
N ILE A 511 28.08 47.00 -23.77
CA ILE A 511 28.34 47.20 -22.34
C ILE A 511 29.25 48.41 -22.20
N GLU A 512 28.77 49.45 -21.54
CA GLU A 512 29.48 50.68 -21.31
C GLU A 512 30.35 50.56 -20.05
N ALA A 513 31.47 51.29 -20.03
CA ALA A 513 32.30 51.46 -18.83
C ALA A 513 31.62 52.37 -17.80
N LYS A 514 30.44 51.97 -17.33
CA LYS A 514 29.57 52.69 -16.38
C LYS A 514 29.19 51.74 -15.25
N GLY A 515 29.05 52.27 -14.03
CA GLY A 515 28.82 51.45 -12.83
C GLY A 515 30.09 50.79 -12.28
N MET A 516 31.28 51.23 -12.72
CA MET A 516 32.56 50.73 -12.17
C MET A 516 32.75 51.19 -10.71
N PRO A 517 33.37 50.36 -9.85
CA PRO A 517 33.69 50.78 -8.49
C PRO A 517 34.61 52.01 -8.50
N ASP A 518 34.36 52.97 -7.61
CA ASP A 518 35.27 54.08 -7.36
C ASP A 518 36.65 53.56 -6.92
N GLN A 519 37.73 54.27 -7.24
CA GLN A 519 39.10 53.93 -6.84
C GLN A 519 39.21 53.70 -5.31
N SER A 520 38.37 54.38 -4.52
CA SER A 520 38.28 54.21 -3.07
C SER A 520 37.83 52.81 -2.61
N PHE A 521 37.02 52.10 -3.40
CA PHE A 521 36.57 50.73 -3.12
C PHE A 521 37.74 49.75 -2.97
N PHE A 522 38.79 49.94 -3.78
CA PHE A 522 39.99 49.09 -3.78
C PHE A 522 41.05 49.52 -2.78
N ASN A 523 40.99 50.78 -2.32
CA ASN A 523 41.87 51.31 -1.29
C ASN A 523 41.40 50.88 0.11
N ASN A 524 40.08 50.73 0.31
CA ASN A 524 39.49 50.33 1.59
C ASN A 524 39.38 48.81 1.80
N ASN A 525 39.47 47.99 0.75
CA ASN A 525 39.54 46.52 0.85
C ASN A 525 40.98 46.00 1.00
N ARG A 526 41.83 46.73 1.74
CA ARG A 526 43.11 46.20 2.21
C ARG A 526 42.82 45.08 3.21
N LEU A 527 43.52 43.95 3.08
CA LEU A 527 43.62 42.87 4.08
C LEU A 527 44.24 43.33 5.41
N ASP A 528 44.43 44.64 5.59
CA ASP A 528 45.14 45.28 6.69
C ASP A 528 44.25 46.26 7.45
N SER A 529 42.99 46.50 7.03
CA SER A 529 42.04 47.28 7.83
C SER A 529 41.36 46.38 8.86
N ASN A 530 41.90 46.38 10.07
CA ASN A 530 41.15 46.03 11.28
C ASN A 530 39.90 46.91 11.37
N THR A 531 38.79 46.45 10.81
CA THR A 531 37.46 46.89 11.22
C THR A 531 36.68 45.63 11.59
N ASN A 532 36.69 45.32 12.88
CA ASN A 532 35.64 44.53 13.51
C ASN A 532 34.33 45.31 13.33
N GLN A 533 33.48 44.87 12.41
CA GLN A 533 32.02 45.00 12.49
C GLN A 533 31.38 43.79 11.83
#